data_AF-A0A0Q8UVH9-F1
#
_entry.id   AF-A0A0Q8UVH9-F1
#
_cell.length_a   1.000
_cell.length_b   1.000
_cell.length_c   1.000
_cell.angle_alpha   90.00
_cell.angle_beta   90.00
_cell.angle_gamma   90.00
#
_symmetry.space_group_name_H-M   'P 1'
#
loop_
_entity.id
_entity.type
_entity.pdbx_description
1 polymer ?
#
loop_
_entity_poly.entity_id
_entity_poly.type
_entity_poly.pdbx_seq_one_letter_code
_entity_poly.pdbx_strand_id
1 'polypeptide(L)'
;MTDLKLDLELLGQLKSDLEAIVSEFKGADDFSDAVAEATGHDGLSGHVRDFAHKWNDKRKKMTESVESLSKSVAGVTDGFTKVDDGLAKALEDASKSQDYPAAPAKN
;
A
#
# COMPACT_ATOMS: atom_id res chain seq x y z
N MET A 1 8.34 -10.45 26.55
CA MET A 1 7.30 -10.26 25.53
C MET A 1 7.73 -9.07 24.72
N THR A 2 7.94 -9.24 23.41
CA THR A 2 8.39 -8.15 22.54
C THR A 2 7.26 -7.13 22.46
N ASP A 3 7.51 -5.92 22.94
CA ASP A 3 6.62 -4.77 22.88
C ASP A 3 6.48 -4.35 21.41
N LEU A 4 5.45 -4.86 20.73
CA LEU A 4 5.19 -4.57 19.34
C LEU A 4 4.45 -3.24 19.25
N LYS A 5 5.18 -2.16 18.99
CA LYS A 5 4.60 -0.82 18.77
C LYS A 5 4.17 -0.69 17.32
N LEU A 6 2.87 -0.73 17.09
CA LEU A 6 2.27 -0.51 15.78
C LEU A 6 1.54 0.83 15.75
N ASP A 7 1.90 1.63 14.77
CA ASP A 7 1.24 2.88 14.46
C ASP A 7 0.42 2.66 13.18
N LEU A 8 -0.89 2.47 13.35
CA LEU A 8 -1.81 2.22 12.24
C LEU A 8 -1.98 3.45 11.35
N GLU A 9 -1.77 4.66 11.90
CA GLU A 9 -1.81 5.91 11.14
C GLU A 9 -0.59 6.01 10.22
N LEU A 10 0.61 5.72 10.75
CA LEU A 10 1.83 5.67 9.95
C LEU A 10 1.77 4.59 8.86
N LEU A 11 1.18 3.42 9.15
CA LEU A 11 0.97 2.38 8.13
C LEU A 11 -0.01 2.82 7.05
N GLY A 12 -1.06 3.55 7.43
CA GLY A 12 -1.99 4.19 6.49
C GLY A 12 -1.28 5.19 5.58
N GLN A 13 -0.46 6.07 6.14
CA GLN A 13 0.33 7.04 5.37
C GLN A 13 1.30 6.34 4.41
N LEU A 14 2.04 5.33 4.90
CA LEU A 14 2.97 4.56 4.08
C LEU A 14 2.26 3.90 2.89
N LYS A 15 1.05 3.36 3.09
CA LYS A 15 0.26 2.81 2.00
C LYS A 15 -0.05 3.85 0.93
N SER A 16 -0.53 5.03 1.33
CA SER A 16 -0.82 6.13 0.40
C SER A 16 0.42 6.60 -0.36
N ASP A 17 1.56 6.69 0.31
CA ASP A 17 2.83 7.08 -0.33
C ASP A 17 3.26 6.05 -1.38
N LEU A 18 3.13 4.76 -1.08
CA LEU A 18 3.45 3.68 -2.01
C LEU A 18 2.50 3.67 -3.23
N GLU A 19 1.22 3.95 -3.02
CA GLU A 19 0.24 4.09 -4.11
C GLU A 19 0.57 5.28 -5.04
N ALA A 20 1.00 6.40 -4.47
CA ALA A 20 1.45 7.56 -5.23
C ALA A 20 2.69 7.22 -6.10
N ILE A 21 3.69 6.55 -5.53
CA ILE A 21 4.89 6.11 -6.26
C ILE A 21 4.52 5.18 -7.44
N VAL A 22 3.61 4.23 -7.22
CA VAL A 22 3.12 3.33 -8.29
C VAL A 22 2.43 4.13 -9.39
N SER A 23 1.62 5.14 -9.03
CA SER A 23 0.95 6.01 -9.99
C SER A 23 1.96 6.80 -10.83
N GLU A 24 2.97 7.40 -10.20
CA GLU A 24 4.02 8.15 -10.90
C GLU A 24 4.82 7.27 -11.87
N PHE A 25 5.21 6.06 -11.45
CA PHE A 25 5.90 5.14 -12.35
C PHE A 25 5.04 4.64 -13.51
N LYS A 26 3.72 4.51 -13.33
CA LYS A 26 2.81 4.17 -14.43
C LYS A 26 2.57 5.34 -15.38
N GLY A 27 2.58 6.57 -14.86
CA GLY A 27 2.36 7.79 -15.65
C GLY A 27 3.59 8.29 -16.42
N ALA A 28 4.79 7.80 -16.10
CA ALA A 28 6.05 8.24 -16.72
C ALA A 28 6.34 7.66 -18.12
N ASP A 29 5.32 7.24 -18.87
CA ASP A 29 5.47 6.60 -20.18
C ASP A 29 5.37 7.60 -21.36
N ASP A 30 5.99 7.20 -22.48
CA ASP A 30 5.77 7.72 -23.85
C ASP A 30 6.32 9.10 -24.27
N PHE A 31 7.64 9.29 -24.20
CA PHE A 31 8.28 10.33 -25.02
C PHE A 31 9.57 9.90 -25.74
N SER A 32 9.98 8.64 -25.62
CA SER A 32 11.30 8.21 -26.06
C SER A 32 11.52 8.22 -27.57
N ASP A 33 10.50 7.85 -28.35
CA ASP A 33 10.63 7.87 -29.81
C ASP A 33 10.66 9.29 -30.36
N ALA A 34 9.81 10.19 -29.84
CA ALA A 34 9.82 11.59 -30.20
C ALA A 34 11.15 12.28 -29.82
N VAL A 35 11.71 11.96 -28.64
CA VAL A 35 13.03 12.48 -28.24
C VAL A 35 14.14 11.86 -29.08
N ALA A 36 14.07 10.57 -29.42
CA ALA A 36 15.05 9.92 -30.28
C ALA A 36 15.05 10.53 -31.69
N GLU A 37 13.90 10.86 -32.25
CA GLU A 37 13.77 11.54 -33.55
C GLU A 37 14.29 12.98 -33.49
N ALA A 38 14.01 13.70 -32.41
CA ALA A 38 14.49 15.08 -32.20
C ALA A 38 16.03 15.20 -32.13
N THR A 39 16.76 14.10 -31.91
CA THR A 39 18.23 14.12 -31.88
C THR A 39 18.87 14.44 -33.23
N GLY A 40 18.18 14.20 -34.36
CA GLY A 40 18.67 14.49 -35.71
C GLY A 40 19.91 13.71 -36.15
N HIS A 41 20.38 12.73 -35.37
CA HIS A 41 21.56 11.91 -35.66
C HIS A 41 21.29 10.44 -35.32
N ASP A 42 21.41 9.55 -36.32
CA ASP A 42 21.01 8.14 -36.20
C ASP A 42 21.66 7.40 -35.02
N GLY A 43 22.97 7.61 -34.80
CA GLY A 43 23.67 6.98 -33.68
C GLY A 43 23.19 7.47 -32.31
N LEU A 44 22.81 8.75 -32.20
CA LEU A 44 22.32 9.32 -30.94
C LEU A 44 20.86 8.89 -30.71
N SER A 45 20.05 8.88 -31.76
CA SER A 45 18.70 8.34 -31.78
C SER A 45 18.66 6.89 -31.28
N GLY A 46 19.59 6.04 -31.75
CA GLY A 46 19.74 4.66 -31.29
C GLY A 46 20.03 4.57 -29.78
N HIS A 47 20.97 5.37 -29.28
CA HIS A 47 21.27 5.39 -27.85
C HIS A 47 20.10 5.88 -26.97
N VAL A 48 19.32 6.84 -27.45
CA VAL A 48 18.12 7.30 -26.74
C VAL A 48 17.07 6.19 -26.66
N ARG A 49 16.82 5.47 -27.77
CA ARG A 49 15.90 4.32 -27.77
C ARG A 49 16.36 3.22 -26.84
N ASP A 50 17.65 2.86 -26.88
CA ASP A 50 18.24 1.85 -26.01
C ASP A 50 18.09 2.23 -24.53
N PHE A 51 18.34 3.49 -24.18
CA PHE A 51 18.14 3.99 -22.83
C PHE A 51 16.68 3.88 -22.42
N ALA A 52 15.75 4.32 -23.28
CA ALA A 52 14.32 4.29 -22.99
C ALA A 52 13.77 2.87 -22.78
N HIS A 53 14.17 1.92 -23.62
CA HIS A 53 13.80 0.51 -23.45
C HIS A 53 14.31 -0.06 -22.13
N LYS A 54 15.60 0.17 -21.81
CA LYS A 54 16.18 -0.26 -20.53
C LYS A 54 15.52 0.42 -19.34
N TRP A 55 15.17 1.69 -19.48
CA TRP A 55 14.45 2.43 -18.45
C TRP A 55 13.06 1.85 -18.22
N ASN A 56 12.32 1.53 -19.30
CA ASN A 56 11.00 0.89 -19.19
C ASN A 56 11.08 -0.43 -18.41
N ASP A 57 12.04 -1.29 -18.75
CA ASP A 57 12.26 -2.56 -18.03
C ASP A 57 12.58 -2.35 -16.55
N LYS A 58 13.41 -1.35 -16.23
CA LYS A 58 13.74 -1.02 -14.83
C LYS A 58 12.56 -0.45 -14.07
N ARG A 59 11.82 0.47 -14.70
CA ARG A 59 10.60 1.07 -14.15
C ARG A 59 9.57 -0.01 -13.85
N LYS A 60 9.31 -0.93 -14.77
CA LYS A 60 8.42 -2.07 -14.56
C LYS A 60 8.79 -2.88 -13.32
N LYS A 61 10.07 -3.25 -13.17
CA LYS A 61 10.55 -4.00 -12.00
C LYS A 61 10.40 -3.22 -10.69
N MET A 62 10.65 -1.91 -10.72
CA MET A 62 10.45 -1.04 -9.56
C MET A 62 8.96 -0.97 -9.18
N THR A 63 8.07 -0.75 -10.16
CA THR A 63 6.62 -0.75 -9.96
C THR A 63 6.14 -2.06 -9.33
N GLU A 64 6.53 -3.21 -9.88
CA GLU A 64 6.19 -4.52 -9.33
C GLU A 64 6.66 -4.69 -7.88
N SER A 65 7.87 -4.19 -7.56
CA SER A 65 8.43 -4.25 -6.21
C SER A 65 7.65 -3.36 -5.22
N VAL A 66 7.30 -2.14 -5.63
CA VAL A 66 6.52 -1.20 -4.81
C VAL A 66 5.09 -1.73 -4.59
N GLU A 67 4.47 -2.28 -5.62
CA GLU A 67 3.16 -2.94 -5.51
C GLU A 67 3.19 -4.13 -4.53
N SER A 68 4.25 -4.95 -4.57
CA SER A 68 4.42 -6.04 -3.61
C SER A 68 4.54 -5.52 -2.18
N LEU A 69 5.32 -4.45 -1.97
CA LEU A 69 5.47 -3.83 -0.66
C LEU A 69 4.16 -3.25 -0.14
N SER A 70 3.41 -2.54 -1.00
CA SER A 70 2.09 -1.99 -0.69
C SER A 70 1.11 -3.09 -0.25
N LYS A 71 1.09 -4.24 -0.96
CA LYS A 71 0.28 -5.40 -0.56
C LYS A 71 0.67 -5.94 0.81
N SER A 72 1.95 -6.00 1.14
CA SER A 72 2.41 -6.44 2.46
C SER A 72 1.97 -5.46 3.56
N VAL A 73 2.11 -4.16 3.36
CA VAL A 73 1.66 -3.12 4.30
C VAL A 73 0.15 -3.17 4.51
N ALA A 74 -0.62 -3.34 3.42
CA ALA A 74 -2.07 -3.51 3.49
C ALA A 74 -2.44 -4.78 4.30
N GLY A 75 -1.78 -5.91 4.04
CA GLY A 75 -2.03 -7.15 4.77
C GLY A 75 -1.77 -7.04 6.28
N VAL A 76 -0.71 -6.32 6.67
CA VAL A 76 -0.44 -6.03 8.10
C VAL A 76 -1.56 -5.16 8.68
N THR A 77 -1.90 -4.06 8.02
CA THR A 77 -2.93 -3.12 8.48
C THR A 77 -4.29 -3.80 8.65
N ASP A 78 -4.71 -4.59 7.65
CA ASP A 78 -5.96 -5.34 7.68
C ASP A 78 -5.98 -6.38 8.80
N GLY A 79 -4.84 -7.06 9.03
CA GLY A 79 -4.71 -8.05 10.08
C GLY A 79 -4.92 -7.45 11.47
N PHE A 80 -4.28 -6.32 11.76
CA PHE A 80 -4.41 -5.64 13.04
C PHE A 80 -5.78 -5.01 13.25
N THR A 81 -6.36 -4.40 12.20
CA THR A 81 -7.72 -3.84 12.26
C THR A 81 -8.74 -4.92 12.61
N LYS A 82 -8.64 -6.11 11.98
CA LYS A 82 -9.54 -7.24 12.29
C LYS A 82 -9.41 -7.74 13.73
N VAL A 83 -8.19 -7.75 14.27
CA VAL A 83 -7.96 -8.14 15.67
C VAL A 83 -8.58 -7.11 16.61
N ASP A 84 -8.41 -5.82 16.34
CA ASP A 84 -8.96 -4.73 17.13
C ASP A 84 -10.51 -4.74 17.12
N ASP A 85 -11.11 -4.85 15.93
CA ASP A 85 -12.57 -4.97 15.76
C ASP A 85 -13.14 -6.18 16.52
N GLY A 86 -12.43 -7.31 16.46
CA GLY A 86 -12.81 -8.53 17.17
C GLY A 86 -12.79 -8.35 18.69
N LEU A 87 -11.77 -7.67 19.22
CA LEU A 87 -11.65 -7.38 20.64
C LEU A 87 -12.71 -6.37 21.11
N ALA A 88 -12.93 -5.30 20.35
CA ALA A 88 -13.95 -4.30 20.63
C ALA A 88 -15.34 -4.93 20.71
N LYS A 89 -15.67 -5.81 19.75
CA LYS A 89 -16.94 -6.54 19.73
C LYS A 89 -17.08 -7.47 20.95
N ALA A 90 -16.03 -8.21 21.30
CA ALA A 90 -16.06 -9.09 22.46
C ALA A 90 -16.28 -8.30 23.78
N LEU A 91 -15.70 -7.10 23.89
CA LEU A 91 -15.90 -6.21 25.03
C LEU A 91 -17.34 -5.65 25.06
N GLU A 92 -17.88 -5.25 23.92
CA GLU A 92 -19.27 -4.80 23.81
C GLU A 92 -20.26 -5.91 24.22
N ASP A 93 -20.06 -7.13 23.72
CA ASP A 93 -20.87 -8.30 24.07
C ASP A 93 -20.78 -8.63 25.57
N ALA A 94 -19.58 -8.56 26.16
CA ALA A 94 -19.38 -8.74 27.59
C ALA A 94 -20.14 -7.67 28.41
N SER A 95 -20.09 -6.40 27.99
CA SER A 95 -20.80 -5.31 28.68
C SER A 95 -22.33 -5.48 28.64
N LYS A 96 -22.89 -5.93 27.51
CA LYS A 96 -24.33 -6.20 27.37
C LYS A 96 -24.79 -7.35 28.27
N SER A 97 -23.94 -8.34 28.52
CA SER A 97 -24.26 -9.45 29.41
C SER A 97 -24.29 -9.07 30.90
N GLN A 98 -23.62 -7.99 31.31
CA GLN A 98 -23.63 -7.50 32.70
C GLN A 98 -24.88 -6.67 33.05
N ASP A 99 -25.62 -6.16 32.07
CA ASP A 99 -26.80 -5.30 32.26
C ASP A 99 -28.12 -6.10 32.39
N TYR A 100 -28.03 -7.39 32.71
CA TYR A 100 -29.21 -8.21 33.01
C TYR A 100 -29.84 -7.76 34.35
N PRO A 101 -31.13 -7.39 34.37
CA PRO A 101 -31.78 -6.88 35.57
C PRO A 101 -31.83 -7.95 36.66
N ALA A 102 -31.47 -7.57 37.89
CA ALA A 102 -31.61 -8.41 39.07
C ALA A 102 -33.05 -8.97 39.13
N ALA A 103 -33.16 -10.30 39.19
CA ALA A 103 -34.43 -11.00 39.23
C ALA A 103 -35.33 -10.44 40.36
N PRO A 104 -36.64 -10.23 40.13
CA PRO A 104 -37.51 -9.69 41.16
C PRO A 104 -37.52 -10.60 42.39
N ALA A 105 -37.24 -10.02 43.56
CA ALA A 105 -37.27 -10.71 44.83
C ALA A 105 -38.67 -11.30 45.05
N LYS A 106 -38.74 -12.63 45.18
CA LYS A 106 -39.97 -13.34 45.50
C LYS A 106 -40.29 -13.12 46.98
N ASN A 107 -41.38 -12.39 47.25
CA ASN A 107 -42.06 -12.37 48.54
C ASN A 107 -43.19 -13.41 48.53
#